data_AF-A0AB34GE32-F1
#
_entry.id   AF-A0AB34GE32-F1
#
_cell.length_a   1.000
_cell.length_b   1.000
_cell.length_c   1.000
_cell.angle_alpha   90.00
_cell.angle_beta   90.00
_cell.angle_gamma   90.00
#
_symmetry.space_group_name_H-M   'P 1'
#
loop_
_entity.id
_entity.type
_entity.pdbx_description
1 polymer ?
#
loop_
_entity_poly.entity_id
_entity_poly.type
_entity_poly.pdbx_seq_one_letter_code
_entity_poly.pdbx_strand_id
1 'polypeptide(L)' 'MDQRGYRGGVKALSDEYKPEKALSEEDLKNAVSVHHALASRATDYEKKPNVLKLKTADWRVLLFQAQ' A
#
# COMPACT_ATOMS: atom_id res chain seq x y z
N MET A 1 35.18 24.04 7.22
CA MET A 1 34.50 22.75 7.47
C MET A 1 33.07 23.11 7.82
N ASP A 2 32.17 23.08 6.85
CA ASP A 2 30.76 23.40 7.07
C ASP A 2 29.90 22.28 6.50
N GLN A 3 29.58 21.32 7.36
CA GLN A 3 28.62 20.25 7.09
C GLN A 3 27.20 20.81 7.29
N ARG A 4 26.62 21.44 6.26
CA ARG A 4 25.18 21.75 6.26
C ARG A 4 24.46 20.83 5.27
N GLY A 5 23.68 19.93 5.87
CA GLY A 5 23.10 18.75 5.26
C GLY A 5 22.14 19.03 4.10
N TYR A 6 22.26 18.18 3.09
CA TYR A 6 21.23 17.96 2.08
C TYR A 6 19.98 17.42 2.75
N ARG A 7 19.01 18.30 3.04
CA ARG A 7 17.66 17.88 3.41
C ARG A 7 16.88 17.67 2.11
N GLY A 8 17.07 16.49 1.50
CA GLY A 8 16.25 16.00 0.40
C GLY A 8 14.82 15.82 0.91
N GLY A 9 13.97 16.82 0.73
CA GLY A 9 12.54 16.70 0.92
C GLY A 9 12.00 15.75 -0.15
N VAL A 10 11.77 14.50 0.23
CA VAL A 10 10.96 13.56 -0.55
C VAL A 10 9.59 14.21 -0.75
N LYS A 11 9.34 14.70 -1.96
CA LYS A 11 8.02 15.14 -2.41
C LYS A 11 7.17 13.89 -2.55
N ALA A 12 6.49 13.52 -1.47
CA ALA A 12 5.51 12.45 -1.48
C ALA A 12 4.39 12.84 -2.46
N LEU A 13 4.26 12.07 -3.54
CA LEU A 13 3.14 12.11 -4.45
C LEU A 13 1.88 11.67 -3.68
N SER A 14 1.07 12.63 -3.26
CA SER A 14 -0.33 12.37 -2.93
C SER A 14 -1.07 13.69 -3.08
N ASP A 15 -1.55 13.92 -4.29
CA ASP A 15 -2.47 15.01 -4.62
C ASP A 15 -3.77 14.76 -3.82
N GLU A 16 -3.83 15.41 -2.66
CA GLU A 16 -5.00 15.69 -1.81
C GLU A 16 -6.00 14.55 -1.54
N TYR A 17 -5.55 13.49 -0.85
CA TYR A 17 -6.40 12.86 0.16
C TYR A 17 -6.25 13.65 1.47
N LYS A 18 -7.32 14.32 1.92
CA LYS A 18 -7.40 14.92 3.26
C LYS A 18 -7.98 13.87 4.21
N PRO A 19 -7.15 13.09 4.92
CA PRO A 19 -7.69 12.17 5.90
C PRO A 19 -8.28 13.02 7.03
N GLU A 20 -9.59 12.89 7.28
CA GLU A 20 -10.29 13.59 8.38
C GLU A 20 -9.67 13.28 9.76
N LYS A 21 -8.86 12.22 9.81
CA LYS A 21 -8.07 11.77 10.95
C LYS A 21 -6.64 11.52 10.48
N ALA A 22 -5.64 12.12 11.15
CA ALA A 22 -4.25 11.77 10.89
C ALA A 22 -4.07 10.24 11.03
N LEU A 23 -3.54 9.60 10.00
CA LEU A 23 -3.24 8.18 10.03
C LEU A 23 -2.21 7.92 11.14
N SER A 24 -2.46 6.91 11.96
CA SER A 24 -1.50 6.50 12.98
C SER A 24 -0.28 5.86 12.31
N GLU A 25 0.84 5.75 13.04
CA GLU A 25 2.01 5.03 12.54
C GLU A 25 1.69 3.56 12.20
N GLU A 26 0.72 2.96 12.89
CA GLU A 26 0.25 1.61 12.61
C GLU A 26 -0.53 1.53 11.28
N ASP A 27 -1.40 2.50 11.02
CA ASP A 27 -2.12 2.59 9.74
C ASP A 27 -1.13 2.75 8.58
N LEU A 28 -0.09 3.58 8.76
CA LEU A 28 0.96 3.78 7.74
C LEU A 28 1.78 2.52 7.50
N LYS A 29 2.09 1.74 8.54
CA LYS A 29 2.79 0.45 8.39
C LYS A 29 1.94 -0.59 7.66
N ASN A 30 0.63 -0.57 7.88
CA ASN A 30 -0.32 -1.49 7.25
C ASN A 30 -0.82 -1.00 5.89
N ALA A 31 -0.46 0.22 5.48
CA ALA A 31 -0.90 0.81 4.22
C ALA A 31 -0.34 0.01 3.01
N VAL A 32 -1.21 -0.22 2.04
CA VAL A 32 -0.89 -0.89 0.79
C VAL A 32 -1.05 0.11 -0.35
N SER A 33 0.02 0.35 -1.09
CA SER A 33 -0.05 1.17 -2.30
C SER A 33 -0.66 0.36 -3.45
N VAL A 34 -1.68 0.92 -4.10
CA VAL A 34 -2.38 0.30 -5.22
C VAL A 34 -1.95 0.82 -6.59
N HIS A 35 -0.91 1.67 -6.62
CA HIS A 35 -0.35 2.19 -7.87
C HIS A 35 0.14 1.02 -8.74
N HIS A 36 -0.47 0.84 -9.92
CA HIS A 36 -0.27 -0.30 -10.81
C HIS A 36 -0.48 -1.68 -10.17
N ALA A 37 -1.44 -1.78 -9.26
CA ALA A 37 -1.83 -3.08 -8.73
C ALA A 37 -2.82 -3.79 -9.65
N LEU A 38 -2.74 -5.12 -9.69
CA LEU A 38 -3.69 -5.99 -10.39
C LEU A 38 -4.38 -6.92 -9.38
N ALA A 39 -5.71 -6.83 -9.31
CA ALA A 39 -6.54 -7.76 -8.55
C ALA A 39 -7.04 -8.89 -9.46
N SER A 40 -7.00 -10.12 -8.96
CA SER A 40 -7.44 -11.32 -9.70
C SER A 40 -8.05 -12.34 -8.73
N ARG A 41 -8.88 -13.27 -9.23
CA ARG A 41 -9.38 -14.36 -8.39
C ARG A 41 -8.22 -15.24 -7.92
N ALA A 42 -8.20 -15.62 -6.65
CA ALA A 42 -7.19 -16.53 -6.11
C ALA A 42 -7.58 -17.99 -6.42
N THR A 43 -7.37 -18.41 -7.66
CA THR A 43 -7.68 -19.78 -8.14
C THR A 43 -6.91 -20.87 -7.39
N ASP A 44 -5.67 -20.58 -7.02
CA ASP A 44 -4.78 -21.51 -6.30
C ASP A 44 -4.98 -21.47 -4.77
N TYR A 45 -5.99 -20.74 -4.29
CA TYR A 45 -6.29 -20.60 -2.87
C TYR A 45 -7.71 -21.07 -2.57
N GLU A 46 -7.83 -22.35 -2.17
CA GLU A 46 -9.13 -23.00 -1.98
C GLU A 46 -9.52 -23.14 -0.50
N LYS A 47 -8.69 -22.65 0.43
CA LYS A 47 -8.97 -22.73 1.88
C LYS A 47 -10.20 -21.92 2.30
N LYS A 48 -10.53 -20.86 1.54
CA LYS A 48 -11.71 -20.01 1.79
C LYS A 48 -12.35 -19.59 0.47
N PRO A 49 -13.69 -19.48 0.41
CA PRO A 49 -14.39 -18.95 -0.75
C PRO A 49 -14.16 -17.44 -0.89
N ASN A 50 -14.46 -16.90 -2.08
CA ASN A 50 -14.49 -15.46 -2.38
C ASN A 50 -13.16 -14.73 -2.09
N VAL A 51 -12.03 -15.37 -2.40
CA VAL A 51 -10.71 -14.78 -2.19
C VAL A 51 -10.17 -14.14 -3.47
N LEU A 52 -9.71 -12.90 -3.34
CA LEU A 52 -9.01 -12.16 -4.38
C LEU A 52 -7.52 -12.02 -4.02
N LYS A 53 -6.69 -12.01 -5.05
CA LYS A 53 -5.23 -11.83 -5.01
C LYS A 53 -4.90 -10.46 -5.61
N LEU A 54 -4.32 -9.58 -4.79
CA LEU A 54 -3.81 -8.28 -5.21
C LEU A 54 -2.29 -8.38 -5.37
N LYS A 55 -1.79 -8.09 -6.57
CA LYS A 55 -0.36 -7.92 -6.85
C LYS A 55 -0.08 -6.43 -6.98
N THR A 56 0.84 -5.89 -6.19
CA THR A 56 1.21 -4.46 -6.23
C THR A 56 2.46 -4.22 -7.07
N ALA A 57 2.74 -2.95 -7.43
CA ALA A 57 3.93 -2.57 -8.20
C ALA A 57 5.25 -2.88 -7.51
N ASP A 58 5.25 -2.93 -6.17
CA ASP A 58 6.39 -3.32 -5.34
C ASP A 58 6.44 -4.84 -5.07
N TRP A 59 5.74 -5.63 -5.90
CA TRP A 59 5.78 -7.10 -5.97
C TRP A 59 5.22 -7.82 -4.74
N ARG A 60 4.53 -7.12 -3.84
CA ARG A 60 3.76 -7.77 -2.78
C ARG A 60 2.57 -8.50 -3.38
N VAL A 61 2.26 -9.66 -2.79
CA VAL A 61 1.06 -10.45 -3.09
C VAL A 61 0.21 -10.54 -1.82
N LEU A 62 -1.00 -10.01 -1.88
CA LEU A 62 -1.94 -9.96 -0.76
C LEU A 62 -3.20 -10.75 -1.12
N LEU A 63 -3.76 -11.46 -0.13
CA LEU A 63 -5.02 -12.18 -0.28
C LEU A 63 -6.10 -11.49 0.55
N PHE A 64 -7.21 -11.13 -0.08
CA PHE A 64 -8.36 -10.55 0.59
C PHE A 64 -9.56 -11.48 0.44
N GLN A 65 -10.20 -11.80 1.55
CA GLN A 65 -11.48 -12.50 1.56
C GLN A 65 -12.60 -11.46 1.49
N ALA A 66 -13.47 -11.55 0.48
CA ALA A 66 -14.70 -10.79 0.44
C ALA A 66 -15.76 -11.45 1.33
N GLN A 67 -16.48 -10.64 2.11
CA GLN A 67 -17.58 -11.08 2.97
C GLN A 67 -18.92 -10.72 2.35
#